data_AF-A0A6G3YXU0-F1
#
_entry.id   AF-A0A6G3YXU0-F1
#
_cell.length_a   1.000
_cell.length_b   1.000
_cell.length_c   1.000
_cell.angle_alpha   90.00
_cell.angle_beta   90.00
_cell.angle_gamma   90.00
#
_symmetry.space_group_name_H-M   'P 1'
#
loop_
_entity.id
_entity.type
_entity.pdbx_description
1 polymer ?
#
loop_
_entity_poly.entity_id
_entity_poly.type
_entity_poly.pdbx_seq_one_letter_code
_entity_poly.pdbx_strand_id
1 'polypeptide(L)'
;MDEWGVVLDERIVLDTSGAGQFVGLGPAAPIVSDNDDHPITQAFGEGRSFFPLARSVETQELPDITSTPFLLTNAQSRAEVISDDGNLTFDPEAPPDGPYALGAALSRPLADPSSPNQANPEELDTGETDSPEARLVVIGNSSFAADGAFEQQLNGDVFLNAVSWLGQEGDATLSIRPKTMTDRRIQMTAQQAWGLGIFSLLILPATGLALAILMALRRR
;
A
#
# COMPACT_ATOMS: atom_id res chain seq x y z
N MET A 1 7.21 4.63 23.13
CA MET A 1 7.66 4.05 21.85
C MET A 1 9.18 4.05 21.75
N ASP A 2 9.84 4.91 22.53
CA ASP A 2 11.30 5.06 22.65
C ASP A 2 12.04 3.74 22.92
N GLU A 3 11.48 2.83 23.71
CA GLU A 3 12.06 1.49 23.96
C GLU A 3 12.18 0.60 22.70
N TRP A 4 11.42 0.94 21.67
CA TRP A 4 11.44 0.32 20.35
C TRP A 4 12.10 1.21 19.29
N GLY A 5 12.59 2.40 19.68
CA GLY A 5 13.24 3.34 18.76
C GLY A 5 12.29 4.05 17.81
N VAL A 6 10.96 3.96 17.99
CA VAL A 6 9.99 4.58 17.07
C VAL A 6 9.76 6.05 17.43
N VAL A 7 9.87 6.92 16.43
CA VAL A 7 9.61 8.36 16.48
C VAL A 7 8.52 8.70 15.47
N LEU A 8 7.49 9.42 15.91
CA LEU A 8 6.41 9.89 15.03
C LEU A 8 6.64 11.37 14.70
N ASP A 9 6.62 11.73 13.44
CA ASP A 9 6.62 13.13 13.02
C ASP A 9 5.31 13.81 13.47
N GLU A 10 5.36 15.10 13.77
CA GLU A 10 4.19 15.92 14.10
C GLU A 10 3.48 16.47 12.85
N ARG A 11 4.13 16.37 11.70
CA ARG A 11 3.65 16.80 10.39
C ARG A 11 2.84 15.70 9.70
N ILE A 12 1.93 16.11 8.84
CA ILE A 12 1.25 15.22 7.90
C ILE A 12 2.04 15.12 6.60
N VAL A 13 2.09 13.92 6.04
CA VAL A 13 2.72 13.68 4.74
C VAL A 13 1.70 13.97 3.65
N LEU A 14 2.15 14.72 2.64
CA LEU A 14 1.43 15.11 1.46
C LEU A 14 2.05 14.45 0.23
N ASP A 15 1.20 13.99 -0.69
CA ASP A 15 1.60 13.60 -2.04
C ASP A 15 1.59 14.82 -2.96
N THR A 16 2.78 15.22 -3.41
CA THR A 16 2.97 16.35 -4.32
C THR A 16 3.16 15.91 -5.77
N SER A 17 3.09 14.60 -6.07
CA SER A 17 3.13 14.07 -7.44
C SER A 17 1.87 14.39 -8.25
N GLY A 18 0.77 14.71 -7.56
CA GLY A 18 -0.56 14.86 -8.13
C GLY A 18 -1.34 13.55 -8.28
N ALA A 19 -0.75 12.38 -7.96
CA ALA A 19 -1.41 11.09 -8.08
C ALA A 19 -2.69 11.00 -7.22
N GLY A 20 -2.66 11.49 -5.97
CA GLY A 20 -3.84 11.60 -5.10
C GLY A 20 -4.96 12.47 -5.68
N GLN A 21 -4.63 13.54 -6.43
CA GLN A 21 -5.61 14.42 -7.07
C GLN A 21 -6.35 13.70 -8.20
N PHE A 22 -5.66 12.86 -8.97
CA PHE A 22 -6.26 12.09 -10.07
C PHE A 22 -7.30 11.08 -9.61
N VAL A 23 -7.21 10.61 -8.36
CA VAL A 23 -8.16 9.66 -7.75
C VAL A 23 -9.13 10.33 -6.78
N GLY A 24 -9.14 11.66 -6.70
CA GLY A 24 -10.11 12.43 -5.90
C GLY A 24 -9.84 12.43 -4.39
N LEU A 25 -8.66 12.01 -3.94
CA LEU A 25 -8.28 12.00 -2.53
C LEU A 25 -7.55 13.27 -2.08
N GLY A 26 -7.04 14.06 -3.04
CA GLY A 26 -6.25 15.26 -2.77
C GLY A 26 -4.83 14.94 -2.29
N PRO A 27 -4.03 15.98 -1.97
CA PRO A 27 -2.63 15.80 -1.60
C PRO A 27 -2.43 15.20 -0.20
N ALA A 28 -3.38 15.38 0.72
CA ALA A 28 -3.29 14.89 2.10
C ALA A 28 -3.65 13.41 2.27
N ALA A 29 -3.62 12.65 1.18
CA ALA A 29 -3.81 11.21 1.16
C ALA A 29 -2.71 10.54 0.32
N PRO A 30 -1.48 10.43 0.89
CA PRO A 30 -0.40 9.72 0.27
C PRO A 30 -0.79 8.32 -0.23
N ILE A 31 -0.27 8.00 -1.40
CA ILE A 31 -0.42 6.70 -2.04
C ILE A 31 0.88 5.93 -1.84
N VAL A 32 0.78 4.73 -1.27
CA VAL A 32 1.86 3.76 -1.26
C VAL A 32 1.63 2.80 -2.42
N SER A 33 2.65 2.71 -3.26
CA SER A 33 2.68 1.79 -4.40
C SER A 33 4.04 1.13 -4.57
N ASP A 34 5.05 1.61 -3.85
CA ASP A 34 6.34 0.95 -3.75
C ASP A 34 6.27 -0.01 -2.57
N ASN A 35 5.94 -1.25 -2.90
CA ASN A 35 5.72 -2.31 -1.93
C ASN A 35 7.03 -3.09 -1.83
N ASP A 36 7.98 -2.54 -1.07
CA ASP A 36 9.28 -3.16 -0.77
C ASP A 36 9.14 -4.60 -0.24
N ASP A 37 10.28 -5.30 -0.19
CA ASP A 37 10.43 -6.70 0.25
C ASP A 37 10.20 -6.88 1.78
N HIS A 38 8.99 -6.57 2.26
CA HIS A 38 8.53 -6.89 3.62
C HIS A 38 7.37 -7.89 3.57
N PRO A 39 7.29 -8.92 4.44
CA PRO A 39 6.20 -9.90 4.42
C PRO A 39 4.78 -9.32 4.44
N ILE A 40 4.60 -8.13 5.02
CA ILE A 40 3.31 -7.42 5.05
C ILE A 40 2.86 -6.98 3.64
N THR A 41 3.81 -6.57 2.79
CA THR A 41 3.55 -5.88 1.50
C THR A 41 4.07 -6.63 0.28
N GLN A 42 4.95 -7.62 0.43
CA GLN A 42 5.62 -8.34 -0.66
C GLN A 42 4.66 -8.95 -1.70
N ALA A 43 3.43 -9.28 -1.29
CA ALA A 43 2.42 -9.88 -2.17
C ALA A 43 1.62 -8.84 -2.97
N PHE A 44 1.85 -7.54 -2.77
CA PHE A 44 1.03 -6.48 -3.34
C PHE A 44 1.39 -6.12 -4.78
N GLY A 45 2.63 -6.39 -5.21
CA GLY A 45 3.10 -6.03 -6.54
C GLY A 45 2.85 -4.55 -6.85
N GLU A 46 2.17 -4.26 -7.96
CA GLU A 46 1.83 -2.89 -8.38
C GLU A 46 0.57 -2.31 -7.70
N GLY A 47 0.00 -3.01 -6.73
CA GLY A 47 -1.19 -2.58 -6.01
C GLY A 47 -0.92 -1.36 -5.12
N ARG A 48 -1.99 -0.65 -4.75
CA ARG A 48 -1.89 0.62 -4.02
C ARG A 48 -2.70 0.61 -2.73
N SER A 49 -2.20 1.35 -1.76
CA SER A 49 -2.89 1.66 -0.51
C SER A 49 -2.83 3.17 -0.24
N PHE A 50 -3.80 3.66 0.53
CA PHE A 50 -4.07 5.08 0.73
C PHE A 50 -4.10 5.43 2.22
N PHE A 51 -3.35 6.45 2.58
CA PHE A 51 -3.10 6.80 3.98
C PHE A 51 -3.48 8.25 4.27
N PRO A 52 -4.79 8.58 4.35
CA PRO A 52 -5.24 9.94 4.59
C PRO A 52 -4.75 10.47 5.95
N LEU A 53 -4.20 11.69 5.92
CA LEU A 53 -3.65 12.40 7.08
C LEU A 53 -2.59 11.61 7.85
N ALA A 54 -1.82 10.77 7.14
CA ALA A 54 -0.75 10.01 7.76
C ALA A 54 0.47 10.87 8.10
N ARG A 55 1.11 10.51 9.21
CA ARG A 55 2.39 11.08 9.66
C ARG A 55 3.52 10.13 9.35
N SER A 56 4.73 10.66 9.22
CA SER A 56 5.93 9.83 9.07
C SER A 56 6.22 9.05 10.35
N VAL A 57 6.69 7.82 10.19
CA VAL A 57 7.14 6.90 11.22
C VAL A 57 8.64 6.69 11.00
N GLU A 58 9.45 7.34 11.82
CA GLU A 58 10.90 7.19 11.81
C GLU A 58 11.34 6.18 12.87
N THR A 59 12.48 5.54 12.64
CA THR A 59 13.04 4.58 13.60
C THR A 59 14.51 4.85 13.85
N GLN A 60 14.91 4.80 15.12
CA GLN A 60 16.29 4.86 15.57
C GLN A 60 16.84 3.44 15.72
N GLU A 61 18.08 3.23 15.30
CA GLU A 61 18.76 1.95 15.51
C GLU A 61 18.99 1.72 17.00
N LEU A 62 18.50 0.58 17.50
CA LEU A 62 18.71 0.14 18.87
C LEU A 62 19.30 -1.29 18.88
N PRO A 63 20.10 -1.64 19.91
CA PRO A 63 20.59 -3.00 20.06
C PRO A 63 19.44 -4.02 20.09
N ASP A 64 19.64 -5.14 19.42
CA ASP A 64 18.72 -6.28 19.38
C ASP A 64 17.32 -5.98 18.82
N ILE A 65 17.13 -4.84 18.16
CA ILE A 65 15.88 -4.48 17.47
C ILE A 65 16.17 -4.33 15.98
N THR A 66 15.51 -5.16 15.18
CA THR A 66 15.46 -4.99 13.72
C THR A 66 14.28 -4.09 13.40
N SER A 67 14.50 -3.04 12.60
CA SER A 67 13.45 -2.14 12.13
C SER A 67 13.44 -2.10 10.60
N THR A 68 12.26 -2.29 10.02
CA THR A 68 12.05 -2.27 8.56
C THR A 68 10.87 -1.36 8.23
N PRO A 69 11.09 -0.24 7.52
CA PRO A 69 9.98 0.51 6.94
C PRO A 69 9.29 -0.34 5.85
N PHE A 70 7.96 -0.30 5.77
CA PHE A 70 7.21 -1.13 4.80
C PHE A 70 6.11 -0.38 4.05
N LEU A 71 5.88 0.90 4.35
CA LEU A 71 4.91 1.75 3.66
C LEU A 71 5.59 3.05 3.24
N LEU A 72 6.40 3.01 2.18
CA LEU A 72 7.09 4.20 1.70
C LEU A 72 6.20 5.01 0.76
N THR A 73 6.15 6.33 0.98
CA THR A 73 5.61 7.24 -0.02
C THR A 73 6.54 7.31 -1.23
N ASN A 74 6.06 7.93 -2.31
CA ASN A 74 6.92 8.25 -3.44
C ASN A 74 7.87 9.43 -3.12
N ALA A 75 8.93 9.59 -3.91
CA ALA A 75 9.91 10.68 -3.75
C ALA A 75 9.33 12.10 -3.98
N GLN A 76 8.14 12.21 -4.56
CA GLN A 76 7.38 13.46 -4.71
C GLN A 76 6.37 13.58 -3.55
N SER A 77 6.89 13.59 -2.33
CA SER A 77 6.12 13.83 -1.12
C SER A 77 6.79 14.89 -0.25
N ARG A 78 5.98 15.50 0.61
CA ARG A 78 6.41 16.52 1.58
C ARG A 78 5.69 16.34 2.90
N ALA A 79 6.35 16.65 4.01
CA ALA A 79 5.70 16.68 5.31
C ALA A 79 5.45 18.13 5.77
N GLU A 80 4.20 18.45 6.10
CA GLU A 80 3.74 19.79 6.47
C GLU A 80 3.02 19.81 7.82
N VAL A 81 3.20 20.91 8.57
CA VAL A 81 2.51 21.12 9.85
C VAL A 81 1.07 21.56 9.59
N ILE A 82 0.12 21.00 10.34
CA ILE A 82 -1.23 21.55 10.45
C ILE A 82 -1.20 22.59 11.57
N SER A 83 -1.59 23.83 11.28
CA SER A 83 -1.64 24.88 12.30
C SER A 83 -2.75 24.63 13.33
N ASP A 84 -2.67 25.28 14.49
CA ASP A 84 -3.61 25.09 15.62
C ASP A 84 -5.09 25.37 15.26
N ASP A 85 -5.32 26.17 14.21
CA ASP A 85 -6.64 26.49 13.66
C ASP A 85 -7.14 25.44 12.63
N GLY A 86 -6.39 24.36 12.42
CA GLY A 86 -6.72 23.25 11.53
C GLY A 86 -6.39 23.49 10.06
N ASN A 87 -5.65 24.56 9.75
CA ASN A 87 -5.28 24.89 8.37
C ASN A 87 -3.99 24.19 7.95
N LEU A 88 -3.98 23.63 6.74
CA LEU A 88 -2.77 23.14 6.10
C LEU A 88 -2.20 24.27 5.24
N THR A 89 -0.99 24.73 5.56
CA THR A 89 -0.25 25.64 4.68
C THR A 89 0.65 24.78 3.80
N PHE A 90 0.34 24.71 2.50
CA PHE A 90 1.12 23.96 1.53
C PHE A 90 1.65 24.93 0.47
N ASP A 91 2.97 24.95 0.31
CA ASP A 91 3.62 25.61 -0.81
C ASP A 91 3.74 24.63 -1.99
N PRO A 92 2.97 24.82 -3.09
CA PRO A 92 3.03 23.95 -4.26
C PRO A 92 4.34 24.10 -5.06
N GLU A 93 5.12 25.14 -4.84
CA GLU A 93 6.38 25.39 -5.55
C GLU A 93 7.62 24.90 -4.77
N ALA A 94 7.45 24.53 -3.49
CA ALA A 94 8.53 24.00 -2.69
C ALA A 94 8.98 22.61 -3.17
N PRO A 95 10.30 22.35 -3.20
CA PRO A 95 10.82 21.07 -3.67
C PRO A 95 10.40 19.92 -2.74
N PRO A 96 10.18 18.71 -3.29
CA PRO A 96 9.87 17.54 -2.49
C PRO A 96 11.07 17.08 -1.66
N ASP A 97 10.80 16.47 -0.50
CA ASP A 97 11.81 15.99 0.47
C ASP A 97 11.55 14.57 0.98
N GLY A 98 10.63 13.83 0.33
CA GLY A 98 10.43 12.40 0.57
C GLY A 98 11.48 11.49 -0.10
N PRO A 99 11.31 10.15 -0.02
CA PRO A 99 10.15 9.45 0.51
C PRO A 99 10.09 9.44 2.05
N TYR A 100 8.88 9.29 2.58
CA TYR A 100 8.60 9.14 4.00
C TYR A 100 8.07 7.73 4.28
N ALA A 101 8.50 7.12 5.38
CA ALA A 101 7.90 5.89 5.86
C ALA A 101 6.61 6.21 6.61
N LEU A 102 5.48 5.67 6.15
CA LEU A 102 4.20 5.76 6.85
C LEU A 102 3.96 4.59 7.79
N GLY A 103 4.82 3.57 7.73
CA GLY A 103 4.76 2.42 8.63
C GLY A 103 6.09 1.70 8.76
N ALA A 104 6.34 1.20 9.96
CA ALA A 104 7.52 0.46 10.34
C ALA A 104 7.14 -0.84 11.06
N ALA A 105 7.83 -1.92 10.73
CA ALA A 105 7.73 -3.22 11.37
C ALA A 105 9.03 -3.46 12.15
N LEU A 106 8.92 -3.84 13.41
CA LEU A 106 10.05 -4.02 14.31
C LEU A 106 9.98 -5.38 14.98
N SER A 107 11.13 -6.03 15.12
CA SER A 107 11.24 -7.29 15.87
C SER A 107 12.42 -7.30 16.82
N ARG A 108 12.27 -8.04 17.92
CA ARG A 108 13.30 -8.24 18.94
C ARG A 108 13.27 -9.68 19.44
N PRO A 109 14.40 -10.41 19.43
CA PRO A 109 14.46 -11.75 20.00
C PRO A 109 14.06 -11.77 21.47
N LEU A 110 13.25 -12.75 21.88
CA LEU A 110 13.01 -13.02 23.29
C LEU A 110 14.04 -14.04 23.74
N ALA A 111 14.76 -13.74 24.83
CA ALA A 111 15.64 -14.73 25.44
C ALA A 111 14.80 -15.93 25.90
N ASP A 112 15.14 -17.13 25.42
CA ASP A 112 14.48 -18.36 25.83
C ASP A 112 14.82 -18.66 27.30
N PRO A 113 13.86 -18.59 28.25
CA PRO A 113 14.12 -18.92 29.64
C PRO A 113 14.41 -20.42 29.85
N SER A 114 14.31 -21.24 28.80
CA SER A 114 14.36 -22.71 28.86
C SER A 114 15.61 -23.32 28.22
N SER A 115 16.63 -22.53 27.84
CA SER A 115 17.85 -23.05 27.22
C SER A 115 19.04 -23.12 28.19
N PRO A 116 19.14 -24.15 29.06
CA PRO A 116 20.39 -24.45 29.73
C PRO A 116 21.27 -25.19 28.73
N ASN A 117 22.23 -24.48 28.16
CA ASN A 117 23.55 -25.00 27.76
C ASN A 117 23.56 -26.48 27.29
N GLN A 118 23.41 -26.72 25.98
CA GLN A 118 23.96 -27.93 25.36
C GLN A 118 24.56 -27.60 24.00
N ALA A 119 25.88 -27.39 24.01
CA ALA A 119 26.69 -27.60 22.83
C ALA A 119 26.63 -29.09 22.46
N ASN A 120 25.90 -29.41 21.39
CA ASN A 120 26.10 -30.65 20.64
C ASN A 120 26.25 -30.28 19.15
N PRO A 121 27.46 -30.36 18.56
CA PRO A 121 27.72 -29.88 17.20
C PRO A 121 27.44 -30.92 16.11
N GLU A 122 26.35 -31.69 16.21
CA GLU A 122 25.96 -32.67 15.18
C GLU A 122 24.43 -32.82 15.07
N GLU A 123 23.71 -31.76 14.68
CA GLU A 123 22.46 -31.91 13.93
C GLU A 123 22.43 -30.85 12.81
N LEU A 124 22.71 -31.30 11.58
CA LEU A 124 22.31 -30.61 10.36
C LEU A 124 20.80 -30.79 10.23
N ASP A 125 20.03 -29.85 10.77
CA ASP A 125 18.61 -29.71 10.45
C ASP A 125 18.39 -28.38 9.73
N THR A 126 17.90 -28.48 8.50
CA THR A 126 17.61 -27.38 7.57
C THR A 126 16.21 -26.82 7.79
N GLY A 127 15.84 -26.58 9.05
CA GLY A 127 14.61 -25.87 9.42
C GLY A 127 14.97 -24.64 10.22
N GLU A 128 14.66 -23.44 9.70
CA GLU A 128 14.62 -22.22 10.50
C GLU A 128 13.71 -22.48 11.70
N THR A 129 14.34 -22.70 12.86
CA THR A 129 13.63 -22.79 14.13
C THR A 129 13.35 -21.35 14.53
N ASP A 130 12.17 -20.85 14.16
CA ASP A 130 11.72 -19.47 14.41
C ASP A 130 11.77 -19.23 15.93
N SER A 131 12.85 -18.59 16.39
CA SER A 131 13.06 -18.32 17.80
C SER A 131 12.03 -17.28 18.23
N PRO A 132 11.40 -17.42 19.41
CA PRO A 132 10.34 -16.52 19.82
C PRO A 132 10.86 -15.08 19.82
N GLU A 133 10.19 -14.21 19.09
CA GLU A 133 10.49 -12.78 19.05
C GLU A 133 9.26 -11.95 19.45
N ALA A 134 9.50 -10.75 19.97
CA ALA A 134 8.48 -9.73 20.10
C ALA A 134 8.42 -8.95 18.78
N ARG A 135 7.23 -8.74 18.24
CA ARG A 135 6.99 -7.95 17.03
C ARG A 135 6.13 -6.72 17.34
N LEU A 136 6.41 -5.61 16.67
CA LEU A 136 5.66 -4.37 16.72
C LEU A 136 5.45 -3.84 15.30
N VAL A 137 4.23 -3.40 14.99
CA VAL A 137 3.92 -2.67 13.75
C VAL A 137 3.36 -1.31 14.15
N VAL A 138 3.91 -0.26 13.55
CA VAL A 138 3.43 1.12 13.72
C VAL A 138 3.05 1.66 12.35
N ILE A 139 1.87 2.27 12.24
CA ILE A 139 1.38 2.94 11.03
C ILE A 139 0.93 4.35 11.43
N GLY A 140 1.33 5.35 10.64
CA GLY A 140 1.18 6.77 10.91
C GLY A 140 -0.23 7.33 10.79
N ASN A 141 -1.23 6.49 10.47
CA ASN A 141 -2.65 6.81 10.60
C ASN A 141 -3.46 5.56 11.02
N SER A 142 -4.64 5.78 11.58
CA SER A 142 -5.61 4.72 11.88
C SER A 142 -6.75 4.64 10.87
N SER A 143 -7.02 5.74 10.17
CA SER A 143 -8.16 5.86 9.25
C SER A 143 -8.05 4.95 8.03
N PHE A 144 -6.86 4.45 7.67
CA PHE A 144 -6.71 3.48 6.57
C PHE A 144 -7.48 2.18 6.83
N ALA A 145 -7.65 1.81 8.10
CA ALA A 145 -8.35 0.60 8.53
C ALA A 145 -9.80 0.86 8.95
N ALA A 146 -10.31 2.09 8.81
CA ALA A 146 -11.70 2.41 9.09
C ALA A 146 -12.63 1.93 7.97
N ASP A 147 -13.93 1.81 8.27
CA ASP A 147 -14.95 1.41 7.28
C ASP A 147 -14.87 2.26 6.01
N GLY A 148 -15.05 1.61 4.86
CA GLY A 148 -14.89 2.21 3.53
C GLY A 148 -13.43 2.37 3.08
N ALA A 149 -12.54 2.87 3.94
CA ALA A 149 -11.11 2.92 3.65
C ALA A 149 -10.50 1.51 3.64
N PHE A 150 -10.90 0.64 4.56
CA PHE A 150 -10.48 -0.76 4.64
C PHE A 150 -10.80 -1.52 3.34
N GLU A 151 -11.95 -1.24 2.72
CA GLU A 151 -12.40 -1.86 1.48
C GLU A 151 -11.75 -1.24 0.23
N GLN A 152 -10.99 -0.16 0.40
CA GLN A 152 -10.37 0.56 -0.71
C GLN A 152 -9.01 -0.05 -1.06
N GLN A 153 -8.97 -0.69 -2.24
CA GLN A 153 -7.77 -1.32 -2.78
C GLN A 153 -7.10 -2.24 -1.74
N LEU A 154 -5.83 -2.00 -1.38
CA LEU A 154 -5.06 -2.89 -0.50
C LEU A 154 -5.01 -2.44 0.97
N ASN A 155 -5.80 -1.43 1.37
CA ASN A 155 -5.79 -0.96 2.76
C ASN A 155 -6.14 -2.08 3.77
N GLY A 156 -7.18 -2.86 3.47
CA GLY A 156 -7.57 -4.00 4.30
C GLY A 156 -6.50 -5.10 4.30
N ASP A 157 -5.86 -5.36 3.16
CA ASP A 157 -4.78 -6.32 3.06
C ASP A 157 -3.54 -5.90 3.87
N VAL A 158 -3.18 -4.61 3.89
CA VAL A 158 -2.11 -4.06 4.76
C VAL A 158 -2.40 -4.41 6.22
N PHE A 159 -3.63 -4.14 6.67
CA PHE A 159 -4.03 -4.40 8.06
C PHE A 159 -3.99 -5.91 8.38
N LEU A 160 -4.60 -6.75 7.54
CA LEU A 160 -4.67 -8.19 7.79
C LEU A 160 -3.28 -8.85 7.74
N ASN A 161 -2.43 -8.44 6.81
CA ASN A 161 -1.07 -8.96 6.73
C ASN A 161 -0.22 -8.47 7.91
N ALA A 162 -0.41 -7.23 8.41
CA ALA A 162 0.24 -6.75 9.62
C ALA A 162 -0.15 -7.58 10.85
N VAL A 163 -1.44 -7.90 11.01
CA VAL A 163 -1.92 -8.77 12.10
C VAL A 163 -1.34 -10.19 11.99
N SER A 164 -1.34 -10.77 10.79
CA SER A 164 -0.76 -12.09 10.55
C SER A 164 0.74 -12.13 10.83
N TRP A 165 1.47 -11.09 10.42
CA TRP A 165 2.90 -10.94 10.71
C TRP A 165 3.16 -10.80 12.22
N LEU A 166 2.37 -10.00 12.93
CA LEU A 166 2.46 -9.87 14.39
C LEU A 166 2.19 -11.20 15.11
N GLY A 167 1.29 -12.03 14.57
CA GLY A 167 0.93 -13.33 15.12
C GLY A 167 1.93 -14.45 14.86
N GLN A 168 3.04 -14.20 14.13
CA GLN A 168 4.00 -15.23 13.72
C GLN A 168 3.38 -16.39 12.93
N GLU A 169 2.24 -16.16 12.25
CA GLU A 169 1.56 -17.17 11.45
C GLU A 169 2.25 -17.43 10.08
N GLY A 170 3.38 -16.77 9.81
CA GLY A 170 4.10 -16.80 8.54
C GLY A 170 4.58 -18.18 8.06
N ASP A 171 4.78 -19.13 8.99
CA ASP A 171 5.21 -20.50 8.69
C ASP A 171 4.11 -21.57 8.89
N ALA A 172 2.90 -21.14 9.30
CA ALA A 172 1.79 -22.06 9.51
C ALA A 172 1.11 -22.43 8.19
N THR A 173 1.80 -23.26 7.39
CA THR A 173 1.30 -23.98 6.21
C THR A 173 0.77 -23.10 5.06
N LEU A 174 1.16 -23.48 3.84
CA LEU A 174 0.56 -23.06 2.57
C LEU A 174 -0.94 -23.45 2.51
N SER A 175 -1.77 -22.77 3.30
CA SER A 175 -3.17 -22.57 3.03
C SER A 175 -3.23 -21.71 1.78
N ILE A 176 -3.47 -22.34 0.64
CA ILE A 176 -3.78 -21.64 -0.60
C ILE A 176 -4.91 -20.67 -0.26
N ARG A 177 -4.60 -19.36 -0.17
CA ARG A 177 -5.64 -18.34 -0.08
C ARG A 177 -6.58 -18.60 -1.28
N PRO A 178 -7.91 -18.73 -1.06
CA PRO A 178 -8.85 -18.86 -2.16
C PRO A 178 -8.52 -17.78 -3.17
N LYS A 179 -8.27 -18.16 -4.44
CA LYS A 179 -7.97 -17.19 -5.49
C LYS A 179 -9.05 -16.13 -5.43
N THR A 180 -8.67 -14.91 -5.06
CA THR A 180 -9.58 -13.77 -5.11
C THR A 180 -10.09 -13.69 -6.54
N MET A 181 -11.39 -13.49 -6.68
CA MET A 181 -11.99 -13.36 -8.01
C MET A 181 -11.18 -12.31 -8.77
N THR A 182 -10.53 -12.70 -9.87
CA THR A 182 -9.89 -11.75 -10.77
C THR A 182 -10.91 -10.68 -11.08
N ASP A 183 -10.69 -9.46 -10.58
CA ASP A 183 -11.62 -8.37 -10.77
C ASP A 183 -11.68 -8.08 -12.27
N ARG A 184 -12.80 -8.46 -12.90
CA ARG A 184 -13.03 -8.24 -14.34
C ARG A 184 -13.65 -6.87 -14.60
N ARG A 185 -13.44 -5.90 -13.70
CA ARG A 185 -13.84 -4.52 -13.94
C ARG A 185 -12.97 -3.94 -15.05
N ILE A 186 -13.63 -3.51 -16.11
CA ILE A 186 -12.98 -2.79 -17.19
C ILE A 186 -12.64 -1.39 -16.67
N GLN A 187 -11.37 -1.13 -16.41
CA GLN A 187 -10.86 0.22 -16.12
C GLN A 187 -10.91 1.03 -17.42
N MET A 188 -11.95 1.86 -17.58
CA MET A 188 -12.10 2.76 -18.72
C MET A 188 -11.91 4.21 -18.27
N THR A 189 -11.10 4.97 -19.00
CA THR A 189 -11.10 6.42 -18.84
C THR A 189 -12.40 7.01 -19.39
N ALA A 190 -12.82 8.18 -18.91
CA ALA A 190 -14.01 8.86 -19.41
C ALA A 190 -13.96 9.05 -20.95
N GLN A 191 -12.78 9.32 -21.49
CA GLN A 191 -12.57 9.47 -22.94
C GLN A 191 -12.75 8.15 -23.69
N GLN A 192 -12.28 7.03 -23.14
CA GLN A 192 -12.50 5.70 -23.72
C GLN A 192 -13.98 5.31 -23.71
N ALA A 193 -14.70 5.58 -22.63
CA ALA A 193 -16.14 5.31 -22.53
C ALA A 193 -16.95 6.11 -23.57
N TRP A 194 -16.64 7.41 -23.71
CA TRP A 194 -17.25 8.26 -24.74
C TRP A 194 -16.96 7.79 -26.16
N GLY A 195 -15.70 7.43 -26.45
CA GLY A 195 -15.33 6.88 -27.76
C GLY A 195 -16.07 5.58 -28.09
N LEU A 196 -16.16 4.66 -27.12
CA LEU A 196 -16.84 3.38 -27.29
C LEU A 196 -18.35 3.54 -27.47
N GLY A 197 -18.95 4.53 -26.79
CA GLY A 197 -20.36 4.90 -26.96
C GLY A 197 -20.66 5.46 -28.36
N ILE A 198 -19.84 6.39 -28.86
CA ILE A 198 -20.01 6.94 -30.22
C ILE A 198 -19.82 5.84 -31.27
N PHE A 199 -18.82 4.97 -31.08
CA PHE A 199 -18.57 3.87 -32.00
C PHE A 199 -19.77 2.91 -32.10
N SER A 200 -20.33 2.50 -30.96
CA SER A 200 -21.45 1.53 -30.95
C SER A 200 -22.77 2.12 -31.42
N LEU A 201 -23.07 3.38 -31.07
CA LEU A 201 -24.38 3.99 -31.32
C LEU A 201 -24.46 4.71 -32.68
N LEU A 202 -23.36 5.23 -33.19
CA LEU A 202 -23.33 6.00 -34.45
C LEU A 202 -22.55 5.30 -35.56
N ILE A 203 -21.30 4.90 -35.31
CA ILE A 203 -20.42 4.37 -36.38
C ILE A 203 -20.93 3.01 -36.86
N LEU A 204 -21.23 2.10 -35.94
CA LEU A 204 -21.65 0.74 -36.28
C LEU A 204 -22.99 0.68 -37.05
N PRO A 205 -24.04 1.46 -36.68
CA PRO A 205 -25.25 1.55 -37.49
C PRO A 205 -25.06 2.29 -38.82
N ALA A 206 -24.28 3.37 -38.82
CA ALA A 206 -24.03 4.16 -40.05
C ALA A 206 -23.31 3.35 -41.12
N THR A 207 -22.35 2.50 -40.72
CA THR A 207 -21.66 1.59 -41.66
C THR A 207 -22.62 0.58 -42.28
N GLY A 208 -23.55 0.02 -41.50
CA GLY A 208 -24.61 -0.85 -42.02
C GLY A 208 -25.52 -0.14 -43.03
N LEU A 209 -25.96 1.08 -42.73
CA LEU A 209 -26.77 1.90 -43.65
C LEU A 209 -25.99 2.25 -44.92
N ALA A 210 -24.73 2.65 -44.80
CA ALA A 210 -23.89 2.98 -45.94
C ALA A 210 -23.70 1.77 -46.88
N LEU A 211 -23.46 0.58 -46.32
CA LEU A 211 -23.37 -0.65 -47.10
C LEU A 211 -24.69 -0.98 -47.79
N ALA A 212 -25.83 -0.82 -47.11
CA ALA A 212 -27.15 -1.03 -47.71
C ALA A 212 -27.42 -0.06 -48.87
N ILE A 213 -27.09 1.22 -48.71
CA ILE A 213 -27.21 2.24 -49.75
C ILE A 213 -26.30 1.92 -50.95
N LEU A 214 -25.04 1.58 -50.69
CA LEU A 214 -24.09 1.19 -51.74
C LEU A 214 -24.59 -0.03 -52.53
N MET A 215 -25.12 -1.05 -51.84
CA MET A 215 -25.72 -2.22 -52.51
C MET A 215 -26.95 -1.84 -53.34
N ALA A 216 -27.81 -0.96 -52.84
CA ALA A 216 -28.99 -0.50 -53.56
C ALA A 216 -28.63 0.32 -54.82
N LEU A 217 -27.59 1.15 -54.74
CA LEU A 217 -27.09 1.93 -55.88
C LEU A 217 -26.39 1.06 -56.91
N ARG A 218 -25.66 0.01 -56.50
CA ARG A 218 -25.00 -0.94 -57.41
C ARG A 218 -25.98 -1.90 -58.11
N ARG A 219 -27.20 -2.02 -57.58
CA ARG A 219 -28.29 -2.84 -58.15
C ARG A 219 -29.12 -2.08 -59.20
N ARG A 220 -29.03 -0.74 -59.25
CA ARG A 220 -29.62 0.09 -60.30
C ARG A 220 -28.64 0.24 -61.46
#